data_AF-A0A1X0VBE0-F1
#
_entry.id   AF-A0A1X0VBE0-F1
#
_cell.length_a   1.000
_cell.length_b   1.000
_cell.length_c   1.000
_cell.angle_alpha   90.00
_cell.angle_beta   90.00
_cell.angle_gamma   90.00
#
_symmetry.space_group_name_H-M   'P 1'
#
loop_
_entity.id
_entity.type
_entity.pdbx_description
1 polymer ?
#
loop_
_entity_poly.entity_id
_entity_poly.type
_entity_poly.pdbx_seq_one_letter_code
_entity_poly.pdbx_strand_id
1 'polypeptide(L)'
;MLVLRRDKEKTTNEKIIQSALKQFDFHKITKTDTSLMRKDLIITGKNRMVYLKQIWDSFRESELVITDRLHGLIFAFITGTPVVAFDNSTHKIKNSYFDWLFRFENVQYIDNNAEIDELVEKIKIVRTAGASYEYNDDFGSEYKEIINYLRS
;
A
#
# COMPACT_ATOMS: atom_id res chain seq x y z
N MET A 1 -5.77 6.89 -0.18
CA MET A 1 -4.47 7.41 -0.64
C MET A 1 -4.00 6.65 -1.88
N LEU A 2 -3.44 7.36 -2.86
CA LEU A 2 -2.86 6.79 -4.08
C LEU A 2 -1.34 6.91 -4.02
N VAL A 3 -0.65 5.78 -4.10
CA VAL A 3 0.81 5.68 -4.03
C VAL A 3 1.32 5.15 -5.36
N LEU A 4 1.46 6.03 -6.34
CA LEU A 4 1.68 5.64 -7.74
C LEU A 4 3.00 6.19 -8.29
N ARG A 5 3.62 5.46 -9.23
CA ARG A 5 4.73 5.94 -10.05
C ARG A 5 4.35 7.21 -10.80
N ARG A 6 5.33 8.10 -10.96
CA ARG A 6 5.28 9.31 -11.81
C ARG A 6 6.26 9.26 -12.98
N ASP A 7 7.12 8.25 -12.99
CA ASP A 7 8.15 8.04 -14.00
C ASP A 7 7.63 7.14 -15.16
N LYS A 8 8.49 6.90 -16.15
CA LYS A 8 8.19 6.08 -17.33
C LYS A 8 7.92 4.61 -17.01
N GLU A 9 8.18 4.15 -15.78
CA GLU A 9 7.90 2.78 -15.35
C GLU A 9 6.47 2.62 -14.80
N LYS A 10 5.65 3.68 -14.83
CA LYS A 10 4.24 3.61 -14.49
C LYS A 10 3.48 2.78 -15.53
N THR A 11 2.94 1.64 -15.10
CA THR A 11 2.10 0.76 -15.92
C THR A 11 0.62 0.90 -15.62
N THR A 12 0.26 1.54 -14.51
CA THR A 12 -1.12 1.58 -14.02
C THR A 12 -1.98 2.62 -14.73
N ASN A 13 -3.18 2.21 -15.13
CA ASN A 13 -4.16 3.09 -15.75
C ASN A 13 -4.89 3.96 -14.71
N GLU A 14 -4.43 5.21 -14.55
CA GLU A 14 -5.06 6.16 -13.62
C GLU A 14 -6.55 6.40 -13.94
N LYS A 15 -6.98 6.31 -15.20
CA LYS A 15 -8.40 6.54 -15.54
C LYS A 15 -9.28 5.46 -14.92
N ILE A 16 -8.85 4.20 -14.96
CA ILE A 16 -9.54 3.08 -14.34
C ILE A 16 -9.63 3.29 -12.82
N ILE A 17 -8.52 3.67 -12.18
CA ILE A 17 -8.50 3.98 -10.74
C ILE A 17 -9.50 5.09 -10.42
N GLN A 18 -9.45 6.21 -11.14
CA GLN A 18 -10.36 7.33 -10.88
C GLN A 18 -11.83 6.94 -11.09
N SER A 19 -12.14 6.14 -12.12
CA SER A 19 -13.48 5.65 -12.38
C SER A 19 -13.98 4.69 -11.30
N ALA A 20 -13.14 3.77 -10.83
CA ALA A 20 -13.47 2.86 -9.73
C ALA A 20 -13.71 3.63 -8.42
N LEU A 21 -12.84 4.59 -8.08
CA LEU A 21 -12.97 5.39 -6.86
C LEU A 21 -14.27 6.22 -6.81
N LYS A 22 -14.80 6.65 -7.96
CA LYS A 22 -16.09 7.37 -8.03
C LYS A 22 -17.28 6.51 -7.61
N GLN A 23 -17.15 5.18 -7.58
CA GLN A 23 -18.22 4.28 -7.14
C GLN A 23 -18.32 4.17 -5.61
N PHE A 24 -17.45 4.88 -4.90
CA PHE A 24 -17.30 4.80 -3.46
C PHE A 24 -17.32 6.19 -2.85
N ASP A 25 -17.87 6.29 -1.62
CA ASP A 25 -17.83 7.53 -0.87
C ASP A 25 -16.49 7.64 -0.12
N PHE A 26 -15.58 8.45 -0.66
CA PHE A 26 -14.29 8.77 -0.04
C PHE A 26 -14.24 10.27 0.27
N HIS A 27 -13.98 10.62 1.54
CA HIS A 27 -13.91 12.03 1.96
C HIS A 27 -12.73 12.79 1.36
N LYS A 28 -11.62 12.09 1.06
CA LYS A 28 -10.40 12.71 0.54
C LYS A 28 -9.54 11.73 -0.24
N ILE A 29 -9.08 12.13 -1.42
CA ILE A 29 -8.10 11.38 -2.22
C ILE A 29 -6.78 12.14 -2.21
N THR A 30 -5.76 11.58 -1.55
CA THR A 30 -4.38 12.07 -1.56
C THR A 30 -3.53 11.29 -2.56
N LYS A 31 -2.55 11.95 -3.22
CA LYS A 31 -1.59 11.31 -4.13
C LYS A 31 -0.16 11.52 -3.64
N THR A 32 0.64 10.46 -3.58
CA THR A 32 2.07 10.48 -3.23
C THR A 32 2.83 9.42 -4.04
N ASP A 33 4.16 9.50 -4.10
CA ASP A 33 5.02 8.51 -4.76
C ASP A 33 5.97 7.80 -3.77
N THR A 34 5.62 7.81 -2.47
CA THR A 34 6.43 7.39 -1.29
C THR A 34 7.67 8.22 -1.00
N SER A 35 8.07 9.15 -1.87
CA SER A 35 9.17 10.06 -1.57
C SER A 35 8.65 11.24 -0.74
N LEU A 36 9.37 11.61 0.31
CA LEU A 36 9.14 12.88 0.99
C LEU A 36 9.52 13.96 -0.01
N MET A 37 8.51 14.63 -0.59
CA MET A 37 8.66 15.61 -1.68
C MET A 37 9.36 16.93 -1.27
N ARG A 38 10.21 16.91 -0.25
CA ARG A 38 10.97 18.08 0.19
C ARG A 38 12.39 17.97 -0.37
N LYS A 39 12.68 18.77 -1.40
CA LYS A 39 14.01 18.87 -2.02
C LYS A 39 15.12 19.25 -1.03
N ASP A 40 14.74 19.89 0.08
CA ASP A 40 15.65 20.42 1.10
C ASP A 40 15.84 19.44 2.27
N LEU A 41 15.30 18.23 2.18
CA LEU A 41 15.27 17.26 3.26
C LEU A 41 16.55 16.42 3.27
N ILE A 42 17.44 16.69 4.22
CA ILE A 42 18.61 15.83 4.46
C ILE A 42 18.21 14.71 5.41
N ILE A 43 18.12 13.48 4.88
CA ILE A 43 17.94 12.28 5.68
C ILE A 43 19.27 11.90 6.33
N THR A 44 19.30 11.86 7.64
CA THR A 44 20.43 11.42 8.47
C THR A 44 20.01 10.21 9.30
N GLY A 45 20.98 9.47 9.84
CA GLY A 45 20.69 8.36 10.75
C GLY A 45 19.83 8.75 11.97
N LYS A 46 19.93 10.03 12.41
CA LYS A 46 19.19 10.56 13.56
C LYS A 46 17.73 10.89 13.26
N ASN A 47 17.41 11.31 12.04
CA ASN A 47 16.06 11.80 11.69
C ASN A 47 15.27 10.83 10.79
N ARG A 48 15.90 9.79 10.23
CA ARG A 48 15.25 8.81 9.35
C ARG A 48 13.98 8.21 9.95
N MET A 49 13.97 7.98 11.26
CA MET A 49 12.82 7.36 11.93
C MET A 49 11.68 8.34 12.14
N VAL A 50 11.96 9.60 12.42
CA VAL A 50 10.93 10.65 12.46
C VAL A 50 10.20 10.71 11.11
N TYR A 51 10.95 10.67 10.02
CA TYR A 51 10.39 10.71 8.68
C TYR A 51 9.65 9.44 8.26
N LEU A 52 10.14 8.26 8.66
CA LEU A 52 9.41 7.01 8.45
C LEU A 52 8.11 6.98 9.23
N LYS A 53 8.09 7.44 10.49
CA LYS A 53 6.85 7.58 11.28
C LYS A 53 5.86 8.50 10.59
N GLN A 54 6.30 9.66 10.08
CA GLN A 54 5.42 10.55 9.30
C GLN A 54 4.81 9.88 8.05
N ILE A 55 5.59 9.06 7.35
CA ILE A 55 5.08 8.27 6.23
C ILE A 55 4.03 7.29 6.76
N TRP A 56 4.36 6.47 7.75
CA TRP A 56 3.43 5.46 8.29
C TRP A 56 2.15 6.06 8.88
N ASP A 57 2.24 7.22 9.51
CA ASP A 57 1.07 7.94 10.03
C ASP A 57 0.12 8.30 8.87
N SER A 58 0.65 8.78 7.73
CA SER A 58 -0.17 9.04 6.53
C SER A 58 -0.84 7.78 5.94
N PHE A 59 -0.19 6.62 6.07
CA PHE A 59 -0.78 5.34 5.67
C PHE A 59 -1.86 4.92 6.66
N ARG A 60 -1.61 5.00 7.97
CA ARG A 60 -2.55 4.63 9.03
C ARG A 60 -3.82 5.48 9.03
N GLU A 61 -3.69 6.77 8.72
CA GLU A 61 -4.83 7.70 8.58
C GLU A 61 -5.63 7.47 7.30
N SER A 62 -5.11 6.70 6.34
CA SER A 62 -5.80 6.42 5.09
C SER A 62 -6.78 5.27 5.26
N GLU A 63 -7.99 5.42 4.72
CA GLU A 63 -9.00 4.35 4.69
C GLU A 63 -8.61 3.21 3.73
N LEU A 64 -7.95 3.56 2.62
CA LEU A 64 -7.55 2.64 1.56
C LEU A 64 -6.27 3.15 0.90
N VAL A 65 -5.36 2.24 0.57
CA VAL A 65 -4.20 2.51 -0.29
C VAL A 65 -4.38 1.82 -1.62
N ILE A 66 -4.19 2.55 -2.72
CA ILE A 66 -4.02 1.95 -4.05
C ILE A 66 -2.61 2.28 -4.52
N THR A 67 -1.85 1.27 -4.92
CA THR A 67 -0.42 1.44 -5.21
C THR A 67 0.08 0.57 -6.35
N ASP A 68 1.15 1.02 -7.02
CA ASP A 68 1.98 0.24 -7.95
C ASP A 68 3.44 0.10 -7.43
N ARG A 69 3.66 0.52 -6.17
CA ARG A 69 4.95 0.54 -5.49
C ARG A 69 5.01 -0.57 -4.45
N LEU A 70 6.08 -1.36 -4.48
CA LEU A 70 6.34 -2.36 -3.44
C LEU A 70 6.35 -1.74 -2.04
N HIS A 71 7.02 -0.60 -1.84
CA HIS A 71 7.00 0.07 -0.53
C HIS A 71 5.60 0.56 -0.12
N GLY A 72 4.75 0.93 -1.09
CA GLY A 72 3.35 1.26 -0.80
C GLY A 72 2.60 0.05 -0.24
N LEU A 73 2.79 -1.12 -0.86
CA LEU A 73 2.23 -2.39 -0.39
C LEU A 73 2.74 -2.75 1.01
N ILE A 74 4.05 -2.71 1.21
CA ILE A 74 4.68 -3.07 2.50
C ILE A 74 4.29 -2.10 3.61
N PHE A 75 4.23 -0.79 3.35
CA PHE A 75 3.83 0.17 4.38
C PHE A 75 2.36 0.09 4.72
N ALA A 76 1.48 -0.12 3.73
CA ALA A 76 0.07 -0.37 3.99
C ALA A 76 -0.11 -1.65 4.81
N PHE A 77 0.60 -2.72 4.43
CA PHE A 77 0.66 -3.94 5.22
C PHE A 77 1.10 -3.65 6.66
N ILE A 78 2.28 -3.09 6.91
CA ILE A 78 2.82 -2.81 8.26
C ILE A 78 1.87 -1.96 9.12
N THR A 79 1.20 -0.99 8.49
CA THR A 79 0.27 -0.08 9.18
C THR A 79 -1.14 -0.64 9.33
N GLY A 80 -1.39 -1.86 8.83
CA GLY A 80 -2.69 -2.51 8.83
C GLY A 80 -3.71 -1.91 7.87
N THR A 81 -3.31 -0.94 7.06
CA THR A 81 -4.19 -0.20 6.17
C THR A 81 -4.63 -1.06 4.98
N PRO A 82 -5.94 -1.13 4.66
CA PRO A 82 -6.45 -1.79 3.46
C PRO A 82 -5.70 -1.37 2.19
N VAL A 83 -5.31 -2.33 1.35
CA VAL A 83 -4.51 -2.04 0.16
C VAL A 83 -4.88 -2.89 -1.05
N VAL A 84 -4.99 -2.23 -2.21
CA VAL A 84 -5.00 -2.87 -3.52
C VAL A 84 -3.73 -2.49 -4.26
N ALA A 85 -2.90 -3.48 -4.57
CA ALA A 85 -1.61 -3.29 -5.22
C ALA A 85 -1.62 -3.81 -6.66
N PHE A 86 -1.40 -2.89 -7.61
CA PHE A 86 -1.16 -3.19 -9.01
C PHE A 86 0.21 -3.80 -9.19
N ASP A 87 0.31 -4.81 -10.05
CA ASP A 87 1.63 -5.29 -10.46
C ASP A 87 2.42 -4.19 -11.18
N ASN A 88 3.73 -4.41 -11.33
CA ASN A 88 4.57 -3.56 -12.17
C ASN A 88 5.44 -4.40 -13.09
N SER A 89 6.21 -3.75 -13.96
CA SER A 89 7.08 -4.41 -14.94
C SER A 89 8.15 -5.33 -14.33
N THR A 90 8.39 -5.25 -13.03
CA THR A 90 9.38 -6.10 -12.32
C THR A 90 8.75 -7.30 -11.62
N HIS A 91 7.41 -7.42 -11.61
CA HIS A 91 6.66 -8.48 -10.93
C HIS A 91 6.94 -8.62 -9.42
N LYS A 92 7.57 -7.61 -8.80
CA LYS A 92 7.91 -7.64 -7.37
C LYS A 92 6.67 -7.65 -6.47
N ILE A 93 5.62 -6.94 -6.90
CA ILE A 93 4.35 -6.89 -6.18
C ILE A 93 3.65 -8.24 -6.30
N LYS A 94 3.56 -8.79 -7.51
CA LYS A 94 3.07 -10.15 -7.74
C LYS A 94 3.75 -11.16 -6.84
N ASN A 95 5.08 -11.24 -6.87
CA ASN A 95 5.82 -12.22 -6.07
C ASN A 95 5.58 -12.01 -4.58
N SER A 96 5.73 -10.78 -4.07
CA SER A 96 5.47 -10.49 -2.64
C SER A 96 4.04 -10.83 -2.22
N TYR A 97 3.07 -10.62 -3.11
CA TYR A 97 1.70 -10.99 -2.85
C TYR A 97 1.53 -12.51 -2.70
N PHE A 98 1.91 -13.26 -3.72
CA PHE A 98 1.68 -14.71 -3.77
C PHE A 98 2.58 -15.50 -2.81
N ASP A 99 3.78 -15.01 -2.51
CA ASP A 99 4.71 -15.71 -1.62
C ASP A 99 4.22 -15.67 -0.16
N TRP A 100 3.60 -14.57 0.28
CA TRP A 100 3.25 -14.44 1.70
C TRP A 100 2.07 -13.54 2.05
N LEU A 101 1.73 -12.51 1.25
CA LEU A 101 0.67 -11.56 1.61
C LEU A 101 -0.75 -12.01 1.24
N PHE A 102 -0.91 -13.00 0.35
CA PHE A 102 -2.22 -13.42 -0.17
C PHE A 102 -3.21 -13.90 0.90
N ARG A 103 -2.69 -14.26 2.09
CA ARG A 103 -3.46 -14.73 3.25
C ARG A 103 -4.15 -13.61 4.03
N PHE A 104 -3.80 -12.34 3.77
CA PHE A 104 -4.37 -11.20 4.48
C PHE A 104 -5.48 -10.57 3.65
N GLU A 105 -6.73 -10.67 4.12
CA GLU A 105 -7.91 -10.20 3.37
C GLU A 105 -7.88 -8.69 3.07
N ASN A 106 -7.26 -7.90 3.95
CA ASN A 106 -7.07 -6.45 3.76
C ASN A 106 -5.97 -6.10 2.74
N VAL A 107 -5.32 -7.10 2.14
CA VAL A 107 -4.32 -6.95 1.09
C VAL A 107 -4.82 -7.66 -0.17
N GLN A 108 -4.93 -6.94 -1.28
CA GLN A 108 -5.32 -7.52 -2.56
C GLN A 108 -4.33 -7.13 -3.66
N TYR A 109 -4.07 -8.10 -4.53
CA TYR A 109 -3.32 -7.92 -5.77
C TYR A 109 -4.27 -7.70 -6.95
N ILE A 110 -3.80 -6.90 -7.91
CA ILE A 110 -4.48 -6.71 -9.19
C ILE A 110 -3.46 -6.61 -10.34
N ASP A 111 -3.78 -7.20 -11.48
CA ASP A 111 -2.94 -7.11 -12.68
C ASP A 111 -3.05 -5.71 -13.32
N ASN A 112 -2.04 -5.30 -14.10
CA ASN A 112 -2.10 -4.02 -14.82
C ASN A 112 -3.17 -3.98 -15.91
N ASN A 113 -3.57 -5.14 -16.43
CA ASN A 113 -4.60 -5.27 -17.45
C ASN A 113 -6.01 -5.43 -16.87
N ALA A 114 -6.16 -5.30 -15.55
CA ALA A 114 -7.45 -5.47 -14.91
C ALA A 114 -8.46 -4.38 -15.32
N GLU A 115 -9.71 -4.81 -15.42
CA GLU A 115 -10.83 -3.94 -15.74
C GLU A 115 -11.36 -3.21 -14.50
N ILE A 116 -12.20 -2.20 -14.73
CA ILE A 116 -12.79 -1.38 -13.64
C ILE A 116 -13.55 -2.27 -12.64
N ASP A 117 -14.30 -3.26 -13.11
CA ASP A 117 -15.14 -4.10 -12.25
C ASP A 117 -14.32 -4.96 -11.29
N GLU A 118 -13.19 -5.50 -11.76
CA GLU A 118 -12.26 -6.26 -10.93
C GLU A 118 -11.66 -5.36 -9.83
N LEU A 119 -11.24 -4.14 -10.19
CA LEU A 119 -10.73 -3.19 -9.21
C LEU A 119 -11.79 -2.83 -8.16
N VAL A 120 -13.04 -2.62 -8.57
CA VAL A 120 -14.15 -2.32 -7.66
C VAL A 120 -14.40 -3.49 -6.71
N GLU A 121 -14.35 -4.73 -7.19
CA GLU A 121 -14.48 -5.92 -6.34
C GLU A 121 -13.34 -5.99 -5.31
N LYS A 122 -12.09 -5.83 -5.74
CA LYS A 122 -10.93 -5.81 -4.84
C LYS A 122 -11.04 -4.72 -3.78
N ILE A 123 -11.51 -3.53 -4.15
CA ILE A 123 -11.75 -2.43 -3.20
C ILE A 123 -12.82 -2.82 -2.18
N LYS A 124 -13.92 -3.45 -2.60
CA LYS A 124 -14.97 -3.92 -1.67
C LYS A 124 -14.43 -4.93 -0.67
N ILE A 125 -13.63 -5.89 -1.13
CA ILE A 125 -13.00 -6.91 -0.28
C ILE A 125 -12.17 -6.23 0.81
N VAL A 126 -11.20 -5.39 0.45
CA VAL A 126 -10.29 -4.79 1.43
C VAL A 126 -10.99 -3.81 2.36
N ARG A 127 -12.03 -3.10 1.89
CA ARG A 127 -12.85 -2.22 2.75
C ARG A 127 -13.68 -3.01 3.76
N THR A 128 -14.16 -4.18 3.37
CA THR A 128 -14.95 -5.06 4.26
C THR A 128 -14.04 -5.68 5.33
N ALA A 129 -12.84 -6.13 4.94
CA ALA A 129 -11.83 -6.60 5.88
C ALA A 129 -11.39 -5.49 6.85
N GLY A 130 -11.34 -4.24 6.38
CA GLY A 130 -10.99 -3.09 7.18
C GLY A 130 -9.52 -3.08 7.61
N ALA A 131 -9.17 -2.17 8.53
CA ALA A 131 -7.82 -2.12 9.06
C ALA A 131 -7.55 -3.32 9.98
N SER A 132 -6.46 -4.04 9.73
CA SER A 132 -6.06 -5.20 10.53
C SER A 132 -4.63 -5.04 11.03
N TYR A 133 -4.47 -5.09 12.36
CA TYR A 133 -3.17 -5.01 13.05
C TYR A 133 -2.74 -6.35 13.65
N GLU A 134 -3.65 -7.33 13.64
CA GLU A 134 -3.47 -8.66 14.19
C GLU A 134 -3.09 -9.64 13.07
N TYR A 135 -1.79 -9.82 12.87
CA TYR A 135 -1.28 -10.93 12.09
C TYR A 135 -1.25 -12.15 13.01
N ASN A 136 -2.35 -12.88 13.07
CA ASN A 136 -2.50 -14.11 13.87
C ASN A 136 -1.77 -15.33 13.27
N ASP A 137 -0.96 -15.12 12.24
CA ASP A 137 -0.14 -16.16 11.64
C ASP A 137 1.28 -16.15 12.20
N ASP A 138 1.89 -17.33 12.15
CA ASP A 138 3.30 -17.68 12.47
C ASP A 138 4.37 -16.76 11.82
N PHE A 139 3.96 -15.77 11.02
CA PHE A 139 4.78 -14.65 10.57
C PHE A 139 5.55 -13.96 11.71
N GLY A 140 4.92 -13.91 12.89
CA GLY A 140 5.50 -13.36 14.10
C GLY A 140 6.66 -14.18 14.69
N SER A 141 6.95 -15.42 14.26
CA SER A 141 8.10 -16.17 14.76
C SER A 141 9.37 -15.88 13.95
N GLU A 142 9.29 -15.91 12.60
CA GLU A 142 10.44 -15.67 11.71
C GLU A 142 10.85 -14.19 11.60
N TYR A 143 9.89 -13.25 11.67
CA TYR A 143 10.16 -11.81 11.48
C TYR A 143 9.89 -10.97 12.73
N LYS A 144 9.82 -11.61 13.89
CA LYS A 144 9.47 -10.98 15.18
C LYS A 144 10.32 -9.74 15.48
N GLU A 145 11.62 -9.82 15.21
CA GLU A 145 12.54 -8.71 15.44
C GLU A 145 12.24 -7.51 14.55
N ILE A 146 11.94 -7.77 13.27
CA ILE A 146 11.56 -6.71 12.32
C ILE A 146 10.25 -6.07 12.76
N ILE A 147 9.23 -6.87 13.08
CA ILE A 147 7.92 -6.36 13.50
C ILE A 147 8.03 -5.56 14.80
N ASN A 148 8.79 -6.04 15.79
CA ASN A 148 9.01 -5.34 17.05
C ASN A 148 9.76 -4.01 16.85
N TYR A 149 10.77 -3.98 15.97
CA TYR A 149 11.51 -2.77 15.63
C TYR A 149 10.64 -1.75 14.87
N LEU A 150 9.73 -2.22 14.00
CA LEU A 150 8.80 -1.35 13.28
C LEU A 150 7.68 -0.80 14.19
N ARG A 151 7.40 -1.46 15.32
CA ARG A 151 6.34 -1.07 16.27
C ARG A 151 6.84 -0.16 17.42
N SER A 152 8.15 -0.06 17.67
CA SER A 152 8.78 0.86 18.64
C SER A 152 8.98 2.28 18.09
#